data_AF-A0A6S7JRJ8-F1
#
_entry.id   AF-A0A6S7JRJ8-F1
#
_cell.length_a   1.000
_cell.length_b   1.000
_cell.length_c   1.000
_cell.angle_alpha   90.00
_cell.angle_beta   90.00
_cell.angle_gamma   90.00
#
_symmetry.space_group_name_H-M   'P 1'
#
loop_
_entity.id
_entity.type
_entity.pdbx_description
1 polymer ?
#
loop_
_entity_poly.entity_id
_entity_poly.type
_entity_poly.pdbx_seq_one_letter_code
_entity_poly.pdbx_strand_id
1 'polypeptide(L)'
;MEESDHCILCADGALEFAVKYNFPVEFVEGRDNPREGPNPLNDSPGDTVTAIAIDCKGNLACAASSGGIPRKSKGRVGDVPLVGCGGYANEYGAAAASGHGESIIKMTVAKEVVNNMQRLNQSAQ
;
A
#
# COMPACT_ATOMS: atom_id res chain seq x y z
N MET A 1 -12.06 -2.15 -6.33
CA MET A 1 -11.73 -1.88 -7.74
C MET A 1 -12.75 -2.48 -8.68
N GLU A 2 -13.14 -3.75 -8.50
CA GLU A 2 -14.06 -4.43 -9.44
C GLU A 2 -15.53 -4.28 -9.06
N GLU A 3 -15.82 -4.18 -7.75
CA GLU A 3 -17.19 -4.23 -7.22
C GLU A 3 -17.78 -2.84 -6.85
N SER A 4 -17.03 -1.76 -7.08
CA SER A 4 -17.48 -0.39 -6.77
C SER A 4 -16.80 0.66 -7.64
N ASP A 5 -17.49 1.78 -7.91
CA ASP A 5 -16.92 2.95 -8.59
C ASP A 5 -15.93 3.76 -7.74
N HIS A 6 -15.74 3.39 -6.46
CA HIS A 6 -14.81 4.06 -5.55
C HIS A 6 -13.41 3.42 -5.59
N CYS A 7 -12.38 4.27 -5.54
CA CYS A 7 -10.99 3.82 -5.51
C CYS A 7 -10.48 3.51 -4.10
N ILE A 8 -11.01 4.18 -3.07
CA ILE A 8 -10.57 4.04 -1.68
C ILE A 8 -11.77 4.04 -0.75
N LEU A 9 -11.84 3.03 0.11
CA LEU A 9 -12.76 2.95 1.25
C LEU A 9 -11.90 2.84 2.52
N CYS A 10 -12.39 3.35 3.65
CA CYS A 10 -11.66 3.30 4.91
C CYS A 10 -12.55 3.02 6.12
N ALA A 11 -11.91 2.61 7.22
CA ALA A 11 -12.53 2.38 8.52
C ALA A 11 -13.78 1.48 8.43
N ASP A 12 -14.81 1.78 9.22
CA ASP A 12 -16.01 0.95 9.36
C ASP A 12 -16.76 0.77 8.03
N GLY A 13 -16.81 1.81 7.19
CA GLY A 13 -17.44 1.73 5.86
C GLY A 13 -16.74 0.75 4.91
N ALA A 14 -15.41 0.60 5.00
CA ALA A 14 -14.69 -0.43 4.23
C ALA A 14 -15.02 -1.85 4.73
N LEU A 15 -15.15 -2.03 6.05
CA LEU A 15 -15.52 -3.31 6.65
C LEU A 15 -16.95 -3.69 6.28
N GLU A 16 -17.90 -2.77 6.39
CA GLU A 16 -19.30 -2.98 5.98
C GLU A 16 -19.39 -3.35 4.50
N PHE A 17 -18.61 -2.69 3.64
CA PHE A 17 -18.50 -3.05 2.24
C PHE A 17 -17.96 -4.47 2.07
N ALA A 18 -16.87 -4.85 2.74
CA ALA A 18 -16.32 -6.20 2.66
C ALA A 18 -17.33 -7.28 3.10
N VAL A 19 -18.07 -7.04 4.19
CA VAL A 19 -19.13 -7.94 4.67
C VAL A 19 -20.25 -8.08 3.63
N LYS A 20 -20.67 -6.97 2.99
CA LYS A 20 -21.69 -6.99 1.93
C LYS A 20 -21.32 -7.94 0.77
N TYR A 21 -20.03 -8.09 0.49
CA TYR A 21 -19.51 -8.98 -0.56
C TYR A 21 -19.02 -10.33 -0.04
N ASN A 22 -19.43 -10.73 1.18
CA ASN A 22 -19.13 -12.03 1.79
C ASN A 22 -17.64 -12.31 2.01
N PHE A 23 -16.81 -11.28 2.20
CA PHE A 23 -15.44 -11.50 2.65
C PHE A 23 -15.45 -11.98 4.12
N PRO A 24 -14.64 -13.01 4.46
CA PRO A 24 -14.52 -13.45 5.84
C PRO A 24 -13.89 -12.35 6.69
N VAL A 25 -14.43 -12.16 7.91
CA VAL A 25 -13.92 -11.19 8.87
C VAL A 25 -13.15 -11.92 9.96
N GLU A 26 -11.85 -11.64 10.02
CA GLU A 26 -10.97 -12.14 11.07
C GLU A 26 -10.28 -10.97 11.76
N PHE A 27 -10.23 -11.01 13.10
CA PHE A 27 -9.51 -10.03 13.88
C PHE A 27 -8.09 -10.51 14.13
N VAL A 28 -7.12 -9.71 13.70
CA VAL A 28 -5.70 -9.97 13.96
C VAL A 28 -5.35 -9.43 15.34
N GLU A 29 -5.05 -10.32 16.28
CA GLU A 29 -4.59 -9.97 17.62
C GLU A 29 -3.06 -9.74 17.67
N GLY A 30 -2.59 -9.03 18.71
CA GLY A 30 -1.18 -9.07 19.12
C GLY A 30 -0.24 -8.00 18.57
N ARG A 31 -0.70 -7.06 17.73
CA ARG A 31 0.22 -6.08 17.12
C ARG A 31 0.35 -4.73 17.85
N ASP A 32 -0.69 -4.30 18.54
CA ASP A 32 -0.72 -3.06 19.33
C ASP A 32 -1.29 -3.33 20.74
N ASN A 33 -0.86 -4.41 21.39
CA ASN A 33 -1.26 -4.71 22.78
C ASN A 33 -0.63 -3.67 23.73
N PRO A 34 -1.40 -2.75 24.34
CA PRO A 34 -0.84 -1.69 25.17
C PRO A 34 -0.12 -2.23 26.42
N ARG A 35 -0.40 -3.48 26.78
CA ARG A 35 0.14 -4.17 27.95
C ARG A 35 1.57 -4.68 27.74
N GLU A 36 2.05 -4.82 26.50
CA GLU A 36 3.32 -5.50 26.21
C GLU A 36 4.56 -4.59 26.23
N GLY A 37 4.41 -3.29 26.51
CA GLY A 37 5.56 -2.38 26.64
C GLY A 37 6.40 -2.28 25.35
N PRO A 38 7.52 -1.53 25.35
CA PRO A 38 8.41 -1.46 24.19
C PRO A 38 9.27 -2.70 24.13
N ASN A 39 9.18 -3.45 23.03
CA ASN A 39 10.05 -4.58 22.79
C ASN A 39 10.83 -4.33 21.50
N PRO A 40 12.12 -3.96 21.58
CA PRO A 40 12.93 -3.67 20.40
C PRO A 40 13.13 -4.87 19.47
N LEU A 41 12.78 -6.10 19.89
CA LEU A 41 12.75 -7.29 19.04
C LEU A 41 11.41 -7.45 18.28
N ASN A 42 10.31 -6.87 18.79
CA ASN A 42 8.98 -6.88 18.15
C ASN A 42 8.66 -5.57 17.41
N ASP A 43 9.34 -4.47 17.75
CA ASP A 43 9.17 -3.15 17.13
C ASP A 43 9.94 -3.07 15.79
N SER A 44 9.73 -4.06 14.90
CA SER A 44 10.23 -4.01 13.53
C SER A 44 9.67 -2.77 12.82
N PRO A 45 10.49 -2.02 12.06
CA PRO A 45 10.13 -0.69 11.54
C PRO A 45 8.97 -0.67 10.53
N GLY A 46 8.46 -1.82 10.09
CA GLY A 46 7.22 -1.93 9.32
C GLY A 46 6.99 -3.35 8.81
N ASP A 47 5.72 -3.73 8.63
CA ASP A 47 5.32 -5.04 8.09
C ASP A 47 4.85 -4.96 6.62
N THR A 48 5.29 -3.92 5.90
CA THR A 48 4.86 -3.69 4.53
C THR A 48 5.44 -4.72 3.57
N VAL A 49 4.56 -5.37 2.82
CA VAL A 49 4.88 -6.28 1.72
C VAL A 49 4.36 -5.71 0.40
N THR A 50 5.13 -5.92 -0.67
CA THR A 50 4.79 -5.44 -2.02
C THR A 50 5.03 -6.53 -3.07
N ALA A 51 4.26 -6.46 -4.15
CA ALA A 51 4.42 -7.34 -5.31
C ALA A 51 4.21 -6.54 -6.60
N ILE A 52 5.04 -6.82 -7.61
CA ILE A 52 4.92 -6.29 -8.96
C ILE A 52 5.01 -7.48 -9.91
N ALA A 53 4.13 -7.53 -10.90
CA ALA A 53 4.11 -8.58 -11.91
C ALA A 53 3.89 -8.02 -13.31
N ILE A 54 4.39 -8.74 -14.31
CA ILE A 54 4.11 -8.53 -15.73
C ILE A 54 3.56 -9.83 -16.31
N ASP A 55 2.47 -9.75 -17.06
CA ASP A 55 1.89 -10.91 -17.73
C ASP A 55 2.50 -11.15 -19.13
N CYS A 56 2.10 -12.23 -19.80
CA CYS A 56 2.61 -12.58 -21.13
C CYS A 56 2.16 -11.62 -22.25
N LYS A 57 1.18 -10.75 -21.98
CA LYS A 57 0.71 -9.69 -22.90
C LYS A 57 1.43 -8.36 -22.64
N GLY A 58 2.29 -8.29 -21.63
CA GLY A 58 3.00 -7.07 -21.23
C GLY A 58 2.21 -6.17 -20.28
N ASN A 59 1.08 -6.62 -19.72
CA ASN A 59 0.33 -5.84 -18.74
C ASN A 59 1.06 -5.85 -17.40
N LEU A 60 1.15 -4.67 -16.78
CA LEU A 60 1.80 -4.46 -15.49
C LEU A 60 0.77 -4.29 -14.38
N ALA A 61 1.03 -4.92 -13.24
CA ALA A 61 0.24 -4.76 -12.02
C ALA A 61 1.15 -4.64 -10.79
N CYS A 62 0.69 -3.89 -9.80
CA CYS A 62 1.33 -3.82 -8.49
C CYS A 62 0.30 -3.90 -7.37
N ALA A 63 0.71 -4.49 -6.24
CA ALA A 63 -0.07 -4.51 -5.01
C ALA A 63 0.86 -4.28 -3.81
N ALA A 64 0.31 -3.66 -2.77
CA ALA A 64 1.00 -3.43 -1.51
C ALA A 64 0.03 -3.67 -0.35
N SER A 65 0.53 -4.23 0.75
CA SER A 65 -0.22 -4.43 1.99
C SER A 65 0.67 -4.19 3.19
N SER A 66 0.10 -3.67 4.27
CA SER A 66 0.80 -3.32 5.51
C SER A 66 -0.22 -3.16 6.61
N GLY A 67 0.12 -3.55 7.84
CA GLY A 67 -0.63 -3.10 9.02
C GLY A 67 0.02 -1.92 9.72
N GLY A 68 1.05 -1.30 9.13
CA GLY A 68 1.55 0.02 9.48
C GLY A 68 2.80 -0.01 10.36
N ILE A 69 2.91 1.00 11.23
CA ILE A 69 4.02 1.11 12.18
C ILE A 69 3.52 0.80 13.60
N PRO A 70 4.36 0.23 14.47
CA PRO A 70 4.01 -0.01 15.87
C PRO A 70 3.56 1.29 16.56
N ARG A 71 2.55 1.19 17.44
CA ARG A 71 2.10 2.32 18.31
C ARG A 71 1.66 3.56 17.55
N LYS A 72 1.22 3.39 16.29
CA LYS A 72 0.64 4.47 15.52
C LYS A 72 -0.58 5.04 16.26
N SER A 73 -0.81 6.35 16.10
CA SER A 73 -2.08 6.94 16.55
C SER A 73 -3.26 6.29 15.82
N LYS A 74 -4.39 6.11 16.50
CA LYS A 74 -5.61 5.58 15.88
C LYS A 74 -5.97 6.44 14.66
N GLY A 75 -6.20 5.79 13.53
CA GLY A 75 -6.51 6.47 12.28
C GLY A 75 -5.29 6.98 11.48
N ARG A 76 -4.05 6.77 11.95
CA ARG A 76 -2.86 7.05 11.13
C ARG A 76 -2.85 6.15 9.90
N VAL A 77 -2.69 6.77 8.73
CA VAL A 77 -2.58 6.10 7.42
C VAL A 77 -1.18 6.32 6.85
N GLY A 78 -0.55 5.23 6.39
CA GLY A 78 0.73 5.27 5.69
C GLY A 78 0.57 5.39 4.18
N ASP A 79 1.64 5.16 3.45
CA ASP A 79 1.73 5.27 1.98
C ASP A 79 1.00 4.15 1.22
N VAL A 80 0.96 2.96 1.81
CA VAL A 80 0.49 1.72 1.16
C VAL A 80 -0.90 1.82 0.52
N PRO A 81 -1.95 2.33 1.19
CA PRO A 81 -3.28 2.44 0.57
C PRO A 81 -3.43 3.65 -0.37
N LEU A 82 -2.37 4.45 -0.58
CA LEU A 82 -2.42 5.67 -1.38
C LEU A 82 -1.80 5.43 -2.77
N VAL A 83 -2.65 5.50 -3.79
CA VAL A 83 -2.25 5.33 -5.20
C VAL A 83 -1.16 6.34 -5.55
N GLY A 84 -0.06 5.86 -6.13
CA GLY A 84 1.09 6.69 -6.47
C GLY A 84 2.11 6.87 -5.35
N CYS A 85 1.80 6.46 -4.12
CA CYS A 85 2.73 6.49 -2.99
C CYS A 85 3.32 5.10 -2.77
N GLY A 86 2.55 4.17 -2.17
CA GLY A 86 3.01 2.82 -1.87
C GLY A 86 3.03 1.88 -3.10
N GLY A 87 2.24 2.19 -4.13
CA GLY A 87 2.20 1.42 -5.37
C GLY A 87 1.64 2.23 -6.54
N TYR A 88 2.20 2.01 -7.74
CA TYR A 88 1.72 2.59 -8.99
C TYR A 88 2.15 1.74 -10.18
N ALA A 89 1.24 1.52 -11.13
CA ALA A 89 1.50 0.82 -12.38
C ALA A 89 0.77 1.50 -13.53
N ASN A 90 1.42 1.59 -14.69
CA ASN A 90 0.83 1.96 -15.96
C ASN A 90 1.53 1.21 -17.10
N GLU A 91 1.20 1.55 -18.35
CA GLU A 91 1.77 0.95 -19.56
C GLU A 91 3.30 1.15 -19.73
N TYR A 92 3.91 2.12 -19.02
CA TYR A 92 5.34 2.40 -19.09
C TYR A 92 6.16 1.74 -17.99
N GLY A 93 5.54 1.34 -16.87
CA GLY A 93 6.26 0.78 -15.74
C GLY A 93 5.39 0.57 -14.50
N ALA A 94 5.96 -0.13 -13.52
CA ALA A 94 5.35 -0.33 -12.21
C ALA A 94 6.41 -0.17 -11.10
N ALA A 95 5.98 0.39 -9.97
CA ALA A 95 6.80 0.58 -8.79
C ALA A 95 5.95 0.41 -7.52
N ALA A 96 6.58 -0.07 -6.45
CA ALA A 96 5.98 -0.20 -5.14
C ALA A 96 7.04 0.08 -4.07
N ALA A 97 6.62 0.61 -2.92
CA ALA A 97 7.51 1.09 -1.88
C ALA A 97 7.20 0.45 -0.52
N SER A 98 8.24 0.35 0.31
CA SER A 98 8.17 -0.03 1.72
C SER A 98 9.15 0.85 2.49
N GLY A 99 8.77 1.30 3.69
CA GLY A 99 9.60 2.17 4.52
C GLY A 99 8.78 3.17 5.32
N HIS A 100 9.38 4.34 5.57
CA HIS A 100 8.72 5.39 6.34
C HIS A 100 7.63 6.09 5.51
N GLY A 101 6.39 5.71 5.76
CA GLY A 101 5.23 6.14 4.97
C GLY A 101 5.11 7.64 4.78
N GLU A 102 5.37 8.45 5.82
CA GLU A 102 5.27 9.91 5.73
C GLU A 102 6.24 10.51 4.70
N SER A 103 7.45 9.94 4.56
CA SER A 103 8.41 10.36 3.53
C SER A 103 7.96 9.90 2.14
N ILE A 104 7.43 8.68 2.03
CA ILE A 104 6.97 8.11 0.76
C ILE A 104 5.77 8.91 0.22
N ILE A 105 4.83 9.30 1.09
CA ILE A 105 3.66 10.12 0.73
C ILE A 105 4.10 11.48 0.20
N LYS A 106 4.97 12.18 0.93
CA LYS A 106 5.42 13.54 0.57
C LYS A 106 6.05 13.58 -0.82
N MET A 107 6.68 12.49 -1.24
CA MET A 107 7.41 12.40 -2.50
C MET A 107 6.65 11.66 -3.60
N THR A 108 5.49 11.05 -3.30
CA THR A 108 4.74 10.20 -4.25
C THR A 108 5.65 9.20 -4.97
N VAL A 109 6.47 8.49 -4.20
CA VAL A 109 7.66 7.77 -4.71
C VAL A 109 7.33 6.82 -5.85
N ALA A 110 6.33 5.96 -5.70
CA ALA A 110 5.99 4.99 -6.75
C ALA A 110 5.60 5.67 -8.07
N LYS A 111 4.79 6.73 -8.00
CA LYS A 111 4.40 7.49 -9.20
C LYS A 111 5.59 8.19 -9.82
N GLU A 112 6.46 8.80 -9.02
CA GLU A 112 7.60 9.54 -9.57
C GLU A 112 8.62 8.62 -10.25
N VAL A 113 8.84 7.42 -9.70
CA VAL A 113 9.65 6.39 -10.34
C VAL A 113 9.08 6.00 -11.70
N VAL A 114 7.78 5.73 -11.81
CA VAL A 114 7.13 5.38 -13.08
C VAL A 114 7.11 6.57 -14.06
N ASN A 115 6.89 7.79 -13.59
CA ASN A 115 6.99 8.99 -14.42
C ASN A 115 8.39 9.15 -15.03
N ASN A 116 9.44 8.85 -14.26
CA ASN A 116 10.81 8.87 -14.77
C ASN A 116 11.06 7.79 -15.81
N MET A 117 10.54 6.57 -15.62
CA MET A 117 10.59 5.52 -16.66
C MET A 117 9.91 5.98 -17.96
N GLN A 118 8.72 6.59 -17.84
CA GLN A 118 7.98 7.12 -18.99
C GLN A 118 8.77 8.22 -19.73
N ARG A 119 9.34 9.19 -19.01
CA ARG A 119 10.16 10.26 -19.60
C ARG A 119 11.39 9.72 -20.34
N LEU A 120 12.07 8.73 -19.75
CA LEU A 120 13.22 8.08 -20.37
C LEU A 120 12.84 7.39 -21.68
N ASN A 121 11.71 6.66 -21.69
CA ASN A 121 11.18 6.04 -22.91
C ASN A 121 10.84 7.07 -24.00
N GLN A 122 10.29 8.22 -23.64
CA GLN A 122 9.97 9.30 -24.59
C GLN A 122 11.20 9.98 -25.16
N SER A 123 12.28 10.13 -24.37
CA SER A 123 13.53 10.74 -24.82
C SER A 123 14.37 9.85 -25.74
N ALA A 124 14.05 8.56 -25.82
CA ALA A 124 14.75 7.58 -26.64
C ALA A 124 14.12 7.40 -28.05
N GLN A 125 13.03 8.12 -28.34
CA GLN A 125 12.33 8.14 -29.64
C GLN A 125 12.63 9.44 -30.39
#